data_AF-A0A832WJ08-F1
#
_entry.id   AF-A0A832WJ08-F1
#
_cell.length_a   1.000
_cell.length_b   1.000
_cell.length_c   1.000
_cell.angle_alpha   90.00
_cell.angle_beta   90.00
_cell.angle_gamma   90.00
#
_symmetry.space_group_name_H-M   'P 1'
#
loop_
_entity.id
_entity.type
_entity.pdbx_description
1 polymer ?
#
loop_
_entity_poly.entity_id
_entity_poly.type
_entity_poly.pdbx_seq_one_letter_code
_entity_poly.pdbx_strand_id
1 'polypeptide(L)' 'MNSRDILFLLTIIFVFISGYFGFRNMKKEAALIAGLAGGFALAFALYDKIPIILSFLIGFLATTLFEWSRNR' A
#
# COMPACT_ATOMS: atom_id res chain seq x y z
N MET A 1 -6.98 -9.18 -18.27
CA MET A 1 -6.83 -8.30 -17.09
C MET A 1 -5.61 -7.45 -17.35
N ASN A 2 -5.75 -6.12 -17.37
CA ASN A 2 -4.61 -5.23 -17.61
C ASN A 2 -3.76 -5.13 -16.33
N SER A 3 -2.46 -4.85 -16.47
CA SER A 3 -1.55 -4.68 -15.33
C SER A 3 -2.05 -3.62 -14.34
N ARG A 4 -2.76 -2.60 -14.84
CA ARG A 4 -3.43 -1.58 -14.02
C ARG A 4 -4.55 -2.15 -13.13
N ASP A 5 -5.36 -3.07 -13.67
CA ASP A 5 -6.43 -3.73 -12.89
C ASP A 5 -5.84 -4.61 -11.78
N ILE A 6 -4.69 -5.25 -12.06
CA ILE A 6 -3.96 -6.06 -11.08
C ILE A 6 -3.48 -5.18 -9.92
N LEU A 7 -2.90 -4.02 -10.19
CA LEU A 7 -2.46 -3.08 -9.15
C LEU A 7 -3.63 -2.60 -8.28
N PHE A 8 -4.78 -2.31 -8.90
CA PHE A 8 -5.99 -1.94 -8.18
C PHE A 8 -6.49 -3.08 -7.28
N LEU A 9 -6.57 -4.31 -7.80
CA LEU A 9 -7.00 -5.48 -7.04
C LEU A 9 -6.07 -5.77 -5.86
N LEU A 10 -4.74 -5.71 -6.09
CA LEU A 10 -3.74 -5.86 -5.04
C LEU A 10 -3.91 -4.79 -3.96
N THR A 11 -4.12 -3.54 -4.36
CA THR A 11 -4.38 -2.44 -3.40
C THR A 11 -5.54 -2.79 -2.47
N ILE A 12 -6.69 -3.19 -3.03
CA ILE A 12 -7.87 -3.54 -2.24
C ILE A 12 -7.56 -4.69 -1.27
N ILE A 13 -6.95 -5.77 -1.77
CA ILE A 13 -6.61 -6.94 -0.96
C ILE A 13 -5.72 -6.52 0.21
N PHE A 14 -4.67 -5.74 -0.04
CA PHE A 14 -3.76 -5.31 1.03
C PHE A 14 -4.41 -4.31 1.99
N VAL A 15 -5.33 -3.45 1.56
CA VAL A 15 -6.10 -2.58 2.49
C VAL A 15 -6.89 -3.43 3.47
N PHE A 16 -7.62 -4.44 2.99
CA PHE A 16 -8.40 -5.33 3.88
C PHE A 16 -7.51 -6.13 4.81
N ILE A 17 -6.39 -6.65 4.31
CA ILE A 17 -5.42 -7.37 5.14
C ILE A 17 -4.85 -6.43 6.20
N SER A 18 -4.42 -5.21 5.84
CA SER A 18 -3.90 -4.23 6.81
C SER A 18 -4.92 -3.93 7.91
N GLY A 19 -6.20 -3.70 7.54
CA GLY A 19 -7.28 -3.48 8.49
C GLY A 19 -7.48 -4.66 9.45
N TYR A 20 -7.38 -5.89 8.94
CA TYR A 20 -7.46 -7.09 9.76
C TYR A 20 -6.29 -7.24 10.75
N PHE A 21 -5.06 -6.96 10.32
CA PHE A 21 -3.89 -6.95 11.21
C PHE A 21 -3.99 -5.84 12.26
N GLY A 22 -4.51 -4.67 11.87
CA GLY A 22 -4.80 -3.57 12.80
C GLY A 22 -5.81 -3.98 13.88
N PHE A 23 -6.88 -4.68 13.50
CA PHE A 23 -7.87 -5.21 14.43
C PHE A 23 -7.28 -6.24 15.42
N ARG A 24 -6.28 -7.02 14.99
CA ARG A 24 -5.58 -7.99 15.86
C ARG A 24 -4.48 -7.37 16.74
N ASN A 25 -4.38 -6.05 16.84
CA ASN A 25 -3.30 -5.32 17.55
C ASN A 25 -1.88 -5.59 17.00
N MET A 26 -1.76 -6.11 15.78
CA MET A 26 -0.48 -6.36 15.11
C MET A 26 -0.02 -5.11 14.38
N LYS A 27 0.34 -4.07 15.14
CA LYS A 27 0.58 -2.71 14.63
C LYS A 27 1.72 -2.61 13.60
N LYS A 28 2.79 -3.40 13.76
CA LYS A 28 3.96 -3.37 12.86
C LYS A 28 3.64 -4.00 11.51
N GLU A 29 2.95 -5.13 11.55
CA GLU A 29 2.50 -5.89 10.39
C GLU A 29 1.43 -5.10 9.64
N ALA A 30 0.48 -4.50 10.37
CA ALA A 30 -0.53 -3.62 9.79
C ALA A 30 0.09 -2.44 9.03
N ALA A 31 1.16 -1.84 9.57
CA ALA A 31 1.88 -0.73 8.92
C ALA A 31 2.63 -1.16 7.65
N LEU A 32 3.30 -2.31 7.66
CA LEU A 32 3.98 -2.84 6.47
C LEU A 32 2.98 -3.20 5.37
N ILE A 33 1.87 -3.83 5.74
CA ILE A 33 0.81 -4.20 4.80
C ILE A 33 0.10 -2.93 4.26
N ALA A 34 -0.14 -1.93 5.10
CA ALA A 34 -0.64 -0.62 4.65
C ALA A 34 0.34 0.03 3.67
N GLY A 35 1.64 -0.08 3.93
CA GLY A 35 2.70 0.30 3.02
C GLY A 35 2.54 -0.34 1.64
N LEU A 36 2.40 -1.66 1.58
CA LEU A 36 2.19 -2.38 0.33
C LEU A 36 0.93 -1.86 -0.39
N ALA A 37 -0.17 -1.69 0.34
CA ALA A 37 -1.40 -1.11 -0.21
C ALA A 37 -1.17 0.28 -0.81
N GLY A 38 -0.46 1.17 -0.09
CA GLY A 38 -0.13 2.51 -0.55
C GLY A 38 0.79 2.53 -1.77
N GLY A 39 1.77 1.63 -1.81
CA GLY A 39 2.65 1.43 -2.97
C GLY A 39 1.87 1.01 -4.21
N PHE A 40 1.01 0.00 -4.10
CA PHE A 40 0.16 -0.43 -5.22
C PHE A 40 -0.86 0.65 -5.62
N ALA A 41 -1.42 1.39 -4.65
CA ALA A 41 -2.36 2.47 -4.91
C ALA A 41 -1.71 3.60 -5.72
N LEU A 42 -0.50 4.01 -5.34
CA LEU A 42 0.22 5.08 -6.03
C LEU A 42 0.72 4.62 -7.40
N ALA A 43 1.19 3.37 -7.51
CA ALA A 43 1.55 2.77 -8.80
C ALA A 43 0.35 2.64 -9.75
N PHE A 44 -0.84 2.36 -9.23
CA PHE A 44 -2.08 2.40 -10.00
C PHE A 44 -2.44 3.82 -10.44
N ALA A 45 -2.36 4.80 -9.53
CA ALA A 45 -2.74 6.18 -9.80
C ALA A 45 -1.84 6.87 -10.83
N LEU A 46 -0.55 6.50 -10.86
CA LEU A 46 0.47 7.10 -11.71
C LEU A 46 0.97 6.16 -12.82
N TYR A 47 0.23 5.09 -13.11
CA TYR A 47 0.63 4.02 -14.03
C TYR A 47 1.14 4.53 -15.39
N ASP A 48 0.47 5.53 -15.97
CA ASP A 48 0.82 6.11 -17.27
C ASP A 48 1.79 7.30 -17.20
N LYS A 49 2.16 7.75 -15.99
CA LYS A 49 2.94 8.98 -15.76
C LYS A 49 4.36 8.74 -15.27
N ILE A 50 4.56 7.72 -14.43
CA ILE A 50 5.82 7.45 -13.73
C ILE A 50 6.12 5.96 -13.82
N PRO A 51 7.40 5.54 -13.87
CA PRO A 51 7.74 4.12 -13.80
C PRO A 51 7.13 3.46 -12.56
N ILE A 52 6.45 2.33 -12.77
CA ILE A 52 5.69 1.58 -11.76
C ILE A 52 6.49 1.37 -10.47
N ILE A 53 7.77 0.99 -10.61
CA ILE A 53 8.67 0.72 -9.47
C ILE A 53 8.90 1.98 -8.63
N LEU A 54 9.11 3.14 -9.27
CA LEU A 54 9.33 4.42 -8.58
C LEU A 54 8.06 4.86 -7.86
N SER A 55 6.91 4.83 -8.53
CA SER A 55 5.62 5.14 -7.90
C SER A 55 5.30 4.19 -6.75
N PHE A 56 5.63 2.90 -6.88
CA PHE A 56 5.43 1.92 -5.83
C PHE A 56 6.30 2.23 -4.60
N LEU A 57 7.60 2.47 -4.79
CA LEU A 57 8.52 2.76 -3.68
C LEU A 57 8.12 4.03 -2.94
N ILE A 58 7.74 5.08 -3.66
CA ILE A 58 7.28 6.34 -3.05
C ILE A 58 6.02 6.11 -2.23
N GLY A 59 5.01 5.43 -2.80
CA GLY A 59 3.76 5.13 -2.10
C GLY A 59 3.97 4.23 -0.90
N PHE A 60 4.82 3.21 -1.04
CA PHE A 60 5.17 2.28 0.03
C PHE A 60 5.82 3.00 1.21
N LEU A 61 6.86 3.79 0.94
CA LEU A 61 7.58 4.50 2.00
C LEU A 61 6.69 5.56 2.66
N ALA A 62 5.95 6.35 1.87
CA ALA A 62 5.06 7.38 2.40
C ALA A 62 4.00 6.78 3.31
N THR A 63 3.32 5.71 2.87
CA THR A 63 2.26 5.07 3.67
C THR A 63 2.81 4.32 4.88
N THR A 64 3.93 3.60 4.74
CA THR A 64 4.56 2.89 5.88
C THR A 64 5.01 3.88 6.95
N LEU A 65 5.69 4.96 6.56
CA LEU A 65 6.17 5.98 7.50
C LEU A 65 5.01 6.72 8.18
N PHE A 66 3.97 7.06 7.42
CA PHE A 66 2.76 7.69 7.96
C PHE A 66 2.08 6.78 8.98
N GLU A 67 1.85 5.52 8.64
CA GLU A 67 1.16 4.56 9.50
C GLU A 67 1.99 4.22 10.74
N TRP A 68 3.32 4.11 10.59
CA TRP A 68 4.24 3.96 11.71
C TRP A 68 4.17 5.16 12.66
N SER A 69 4.19 6.38 12.11
CA SER A 69 4.09 7.61 12.92
C SER A 69 2.74 7.72 13.63
N ARG A 70 1.66 7.23 13.02
CA ARG A 70 0.31 7.26 13.58
C ARG A 70 0.11 6.26 14.72
N ASN A 71 0.77 5.10 14.64
CA ASN A 71 0.59 4.00 15.59
C ASN A 71 1.52 4.05 16.82
N ARG A 72 2.44 5.04 16.86
CA ARG A 72 3.18 5.43 18.08
C ARG A 72 2.25 6.11 19.08
#